data_AF-A0A2V8DV93-F1
#
_entry.id   AF-A0A2V8DV93-F1
#
_cell.length_a   1.000
_cell.length_b   1.000
_cell.length_c   1.000
_cell.angle_alpha   90.00
_cell.angle_beta   90.00
_cell.angle_gamma   90.00
#
_symmetry.space_group_name_H-M   'P 1'
#
loop_
_entity.id
_entity.type
_entity.pdbx_description
1 polymer ?
#
loop_
_entity_poly.entity_id
_entity_poly.type
_entity_poly.pdbx_seq_one_letter_code
_entity_poly.pdbx_strand_id
1 'polypeptide(L)' 'MRHTKIISTVGPASDSDTMLDALIAAGTDIFRLNFSHG' A
#
# COMPACT_ATOMS: atom_id res chain seq x y z
N MET A 1 17.63 2.65 11.16
CA MET A 1 16.24 2.98 10.76
C MET A 1 16.25 3.58 9.38
N ARG A 2 15.27 3.28 8.52
CA ARG A 2 15.11 4.00 7.25
C ARG A 2 14.40 5.33 7.51
N HIS A 3 14.84 6.39 6.84
CA HIS A 3 14.18 7.70 6.89
C HIS A 3 13.24 7.92 5.70
N THR A 4 13.54 7.30 4.56
CA THR A 4 12.69 7.34 3.36
C THR A 4 11.42 6.53 3.58
N LYS A 5 10.28 7.15 3.25
CA LYS A 5 8.94 6.55 3.31
C LYS A 5 8.62 5.78 2.03
N ILE A 6 7.91 4.66 2.17
CA ILE A 6 7.44 3.83 1.05
C ILE A 6 5.97 4.13 0.79
N ILE A 7 5.66 4.50 -0.45
CA ILE A 7 4.28 4.72 -0.92
C ILE A 7 3.90 3.57 -1.85
N SER A 8 2.77 2.90 -1.58
CA SER A 8 2.24 1.83 -2.41
C SER A 8 0.86 2.22 -2.96
N THR A 9 0.62 2.01 -4.25
CA THR A 9 -0.72 2.23 -4.82
C THR A 9 -1.58 0.99 -4.62
N VAL A 10 -2.78 1.15 -4.05
CA VAL A 10 -3.76 0.05 -3.89
C VAL A 10 -4.49 -0.16 -5.21
N GLY A 11 -4.74 -1.43 -5.55
CA GLY A 11 -5.56 -1.83 -6.69
C GLY A 11 -6.19 -3.20 -6.46
N PRO A 12 -6.84 -3.80 -7.46
CA PRO A 12 -7.58 -5.07 -7.30
C PRO A 12 -6.76 -6.26 -6.81
N ALA A 13 -5.43 -6.22 -6.92
CA ALA A 13 -4.55 -7.27 -6.40
C ALA A 13 -4.17 -7.07 -4.92
N SER A 14 -4.54 -5.93 -4.32
CA SER A 14 -4.09 -5.48 -3.00
C SER A 14 -5.16 -4.79 -2.16
N ASP A 15 -6.44 -4.97 -2.49
CA ASP A 15 -7.58 -4.36 -1.80
C ASP A 15 -8.17 -5.22 -0.67
N SER A 16 -7.72 -6.47 -0.54
CA SER A 16 -8.10 -7.33 0.59
C SER A 16 -7.33 -6.99 1.87
N ASP A 17 -7.99 -7.08 3.01
CA ASP A 17 -7.41 -6.81 4.34
C ASP A 17 -6.12 -7.61 4.57
N THR A 18 -6.11 -8.90 4.19
CA THR A 18 -4.95 -9.77 4.34
C THR A 18 -3.74 -9.30 3.52
N MET A 19 -3.97 -8.72 2.34
CA MET A 19 -2.90 -8.18 1.51
C MET A 19 -2.41 -6.83 2.04
N LEU A 20 -3.31 -5.99 2.54
CA LEU A 20 -2.94 -4.73 3.19
C LEU A 20 -2.07 -4.98 4.44
N ASP A 21 -2.43 -5.96 5.27
CA ASP A 21 -1.63 -6.37 6.43
C ASP A 21 -0.23 -6.86 6.02
N ALA A 22 -0.15 -7.67 4.96
CA ALA A 22 1.12 -8.14 4.42
C ALA A 22 2.01 -6.98 3.92
N LEU A 23 1.42 -5.98 3.27
CA LEU A 23 2.13 -4.79 2.78
C LEU A 23 2.58 -3.88 3.92
N ILE A 24 1.78 -3.73 4.98
CA ILE A 24 2.18 -3.01 6.20
C ILE A 24 3.37 -3.72 6.86
N ALA A 25 3.32 -5.05 6.99
CA ALA A 25 4.41 -5.84 7.56
C ALA A 25 5.69 -5.80 6.71
N ALA A 26 5.55 -5.77 5.37
CA ALA A 26 6.66 -5.55 4.44
C ALA A 26 7.22 -4.11 4.52
N GLY A 27 6.43 -3.19 5.06
CA GLY A 27 6.84 -1.85 5.47
C GLY A 27 6.39 -0.73 4.55
N THR A 28 5.23 -0.84 3.92
CA THR A 28 4.55 0.32 3.34
C THR A 28 4.21 1.33 4.43
N ASP A 29 4.49 2.61 4.19
CA ASP A 29 4.18 3.70 5.13
C ASP A 29 2.88 4.42 4.76
N ILE A 30 2.59 4.56 3.47
CA ILE A 30 1.45 5.32 2.94
C ILE A 30 0.83 4.56 1.78
N PHE A 31 -0.50 4.47 1.76
CA PHE A 31 -1.24 3.97 0.62
C PHE A 31 -1.74 5.11 -0.27
N ARG A 32 -1.51 4.98 -1.58
CA ARG A 32 -2.06 5.85 -2.62
C ARG A 32 -3.30 5.19 -3.20
N LEU A 33 -4.41 5.93 -3.24
CA LEU A 33 -5.60 5.55 -4.01
C LEU A 33 -5.60 6.37 -5.31
N ASN A 34 -5.51 5.69 -6.45
CA ASN A 34 -5.45 6.36 -7.74
C ASN A 34 -6.85 6.55 -8.34
N PHE A 35 -7.42 7.75 -8.22
CA PHE A 35 -8.77 8.08 -8.69
C PHE A 35 -8.87 8.28 -10.21
N SER A 36 -7.79 8.14 -10.98
CA SER A 36 -7.87 8.15 -12.45
C SER A 36 -8.59 6.93 -13.02
N HIS A 37 -8.73 5.87 -12.23
CA HIS A 37 -9.46 4.64 -12.58
C HIS A 37 -10.29 4.23 -11.37
N GLY A 38 -11.50 3.71 -11.61
CA GLY A 38 -12.42 3.20 -10.59
C GLY A 38 -13.36 2.20 -11.23
#